data_AF-A0A845XVS2-F1
#
_entry.id   AF-A0A845XVS2-F1
#
_cell.length_a   1.000
_cell.length_b   1.000
_cell.length_c   1.000
_cell.angle_alpha   90.00
_cell.angle_beta   90.00
_cell.angle_gamma   90.00
#
_symmetry.space_group_name_H-M   'P 1'
#
loop_
_entity.id
_entity.type
_entity.pdbx_description
1 polymer ?
#
loop_
_entity_poly.entity_id
_entity_poly.type
_entity_poly.pdbx_seq_one_letter_code
_entity_poly.pdbx_strand_id
1 'polypeptide(L)'
;DQVQKVNHAYGTNGIITELEIPLGPVYPWAEVIVVFDDFMTAARFGQALGDADGLIKKLISIHAWPIPSYFAAVSNYLPEAKHCALLMIAESSLEPFQDLVREYGGEVTYQKSAHEASKGVSLAEFTWNHTTLHARSVDPNLTYLQTSFVNLEQVEHLYHHFGDEVIMHLEFMRVAGKLIPVGLQIVRYSSEDRLNEIIRYHEDYGALIANPHTYILEDGGMKTVDMEQLRFKEIVDPYGLMNPGKMRAWEHR
;
A
#
# COMPACT_ATOMS: atom_id res chain seq x y z
N ASP A 1 10.41 8.77 21.63
CA ASP A 1 9.88 9.91 20.87
C ASP A 1 8.42 10.12 21.29
N GLN A 2 8.05 11.30 21.81
CA GLN A 2 6.72 11.56 22.39
C GLN A 2 5.60 11.50 21.34
N VAL A 3 5.90 11.79 20.07
CA VAL A 3 4.93 11.75 18.95
C VAL A 3 4.36 10.35 18.75
N GLN A 4 5.19 9.32 18.97
CA GLN A 4 4.76 7.93 18.79
C GLN A 4 3.65 7.51 19.76
N LYS A 5 3.40 8.26 20.85
CA LYS A 5 2.29 7.94 21.77
C LYS A 5 0.92 8.14 21.13
N VAL A 6 0.78 9.20 20.35
CA VAL A 6 -0.49 9.63 19.73
C VAL A 6 -0.65 9.15 18.28
N ASN A 7 0.46 8.84 17.60
CA ASN A 7 0.42 8.32 16.22
C ASN A 7 -0.37 7.01 16.15
N HIS A 8 -1.28 6.90 15.17
CA HIS A 8 -2.11 5.72 14.92
C HIS A 8 -2.89 5.21 16.16
N ALA A 9 -3.28 6.10 17.08
CA ALA A 9 -4.01 5.74 18.31
C ALA A 9 -5.53 5.93 18.22
N TYR A 10 -6.07 6.17 17.03
CA TYR A 10 -7.51 6.36 16.77
C TYR A 10 -8.18 7.44 17.64
N GLY A 11 -7.41 8.40 18.16
CA GLY A 11 -7.93 9.42 19.08
C GLY A 11 -8.35 8.87 20.45
N THR A 12 -7.94 7.66 20.83
CA THR A 12 -8.25 7.07 22.15
C THR A 12 -7.49 7.73 23.29
N ASN A 13 -6.51 8.59 22.98
CA ASN A 13 -5.58 9.17 23.94
C ASN A 13 -5.31 10.66 23.66
N GLY A 14 -6.26 11.34 23.00
CA GLY A 14 -6.21 12.79 22.81
C GLY A 14 -6.88 13.26 21.52
N ILE A 15 -7.13 14.57 21.48
CA ILE A 15 -7.55 15.28 20.27
C ILE A 15 -6.35 16.07 19.76
N ILE A 16 -5.94 15.79 18.52
CA ILE A 16 -4.84 16.53 17.88
C ILE A 16 -5.36 17.92 17.51
N THR A 17 -4.76 18.96 18.06
CA THR A 17 -5.13 20.37 17.79
C THR A 17 -4.16 21.09 16.86
N GLU A 18 -2.91 20.63 16.82
CA GLU A 18 -1.84 21.20 16.00
C GLU A 18 -0.85 20.09 15.61
N LEU A 19 -0.23 20.24 14.44
CA LEU A 19 0.80 19.35 13.94
C LEU A 19 1.94 20.19 13.35
N GLU A 20 3.17 19.92 13.80
CA GLU A 20 4.37 20.34 13.08
C GLU A 20 4.87 19.13 12.28
N ILE A 21 4.97 19.28 10.95
CA ILE A 21 5.37 18.20 10.04
C ILE A 21 6.56 18.65 9.18
N PRO A 22 7.49 17.74 8.88
CA PRO A 22 8.57 18.05 7.95
C PRO A 22 8.01 18.26 6.54
N LEU A 23 8.58 19.21 5.81
CA LEU A 23 8.31 19.40 4.39
C LEU A 23 9.41 18.75 3.55
N GLY A 24 9.01 18.20 2.41
CA GLY A 24 9.92 17.75 1.36
C GLY A 24 10.05 18.78 0.24
N PRO A 25 11.10 18.69 -0.59
CA PRO A 25 11.20 19.47 -1.81
C PRO A 25 10.05 19.17 -2.78
N VAL A 26 9.64 20.19 -3.53
CA VAL A 26 8.66 20.05 -4.61
C VAL A 26 9.40 19.75 -5.91
N TYR A 27 9.25 18.54 -6.43
CA TYR A 27 9.77 18.15 -7.74
C TYR A 27 8.68 18.23 -8.81
N PRO A 28 9.05 18.42 -10.09
CA PRO A 28 8.13 18.21 -11.20
C PRO A 28 7.88 16.70 -11.35
N TRP A 29 6.79 16.21 -10.77
CA TRP A 29 6.41 14.80 -10.82
C TRP A 29 5.70 14.46 -12.13
N ALA A 30 6.39 13.78 -13.04
CA ALA A 30 5.78 13.12 -14.17
C ALA A 30 5.03 11.86 -13.71
N GLU A 31 3.91 11.57 -14.36
CA GLU A 31 3.12 10.37 -14.13
C GLU A 31 3.32 9.39 -15.28
N VAL A 32 3.62 8.12 -14.97
CA VAL A 32 3.96 7.10 -15.96
C VAL A 32 3.22 5.80 -15.66
N ILE A 33 2.69 5.16 -16.70
CA ILE A 33 2.25 3.75 -16.65
C ILE A 33 3.23 2.93 -17.47
N VAL A 34 3.74 1.87 -16.85
CA VAL A 34 4.53 0.82 -17.52
C VAL A 34 3.77 -0.48 -17.44
N VAL A 35 3.67 -1.23 -18.53
CA VAL A 35 2.97 -2.52 -18.57
C VAL A 35 3.94 -3.67 -18.82
N PHE A 36 3.59 -4.85 -18.31
CA PHE A 36 4.41 -6.06 -18.33
C PHE A 36 3.57 -7.30 -18.63
N ASP A 37 4.17 -8.28 -19.30
CA ASP A 37 3.57 -9.60 -19.57
C ASP A 37 3.60 -10.56 -18.37
N ASP A 38 4.54 -10.36 -17.45
CA ASP A 38 4.75 -11.21 -16.27
C ASP A 38 4.73 -10.37 -14.99
N PHE A 39 3.93 -10.80 -14.01
CA PHE A 39 3.78 -10.09 -12.74
C PHE A 39 5.10 -9.96 -11.99
N MET A 40 5.86 -11.06 -11.90
CA MET A 40 7.08 -11.06 -11.11
C MET A 40 8.16 -10.19 -11.73
N THR A 41 8.14 -10.02 -13.06
CA THR A 41 8.99 -9.05 -13.77
C THR A 41 8.60 -7.62 -13.40
N ALA A 42 7.31 -7.29 -13.34
CA ALA A 42 6.84 -5.98 -12.85
C ALA A 42 7.22 -5.73 -11.37
N ALA A 43 7.11 -6.75 -10.52
CA ALA A 43 7.49 -6.65 -9.10
C ALA A 43 9.01 -6.44 -8.92
N ARG A 44 9.84 -7.17 -9.68
CA ARG A 44 11.30 -6.99 -9.70
C ARG A 44 11.69 -5.61 -10.25
N PHE A 45 11.00 -5.12 -11.28
CA PHE A 45 11.14 -3.75 -11.76
C PHE A 45 10.84 -2.73 -10.65
N GLY A 46 9.73 -2.90 -9.91
CA GLY A 46 9.37 -2.02 -8.78
C GLY A 46 10.45 -1.97 -7.69
N GLN A 47 11.01 -3.13 -7.33
CA GLN A 47 12.12 -3.22 -6.37
C GLN A 47 13.37 -2.51 -6.90
N ALA A 48 13.80 -2.81 -8.12
CA ALA A 48 14.98 -2.20 -8.73
C ALA A 48 14.83 -0.68 -8.87
N LEU A 49 13.65 -0.21 -9.27
CA LEU A 49 13.33 1.21 -9.33
C LEU A 49 13.41 1.85 -7.95
N GLY A 50 12.90 1.22 -6.90
CA GLY A 50 12.96 1.77 -5.54
C GLY A 50 14.39 1.79 -4.96
N ASP A 51 15.21 0.79 -5.29
CA ASP A 51 16.61 0.67 -4.89
C ASP A 51 17.55 1.61 -5.66
N ALA A 52 17.14 2.12 -6.83
CA ALA A 52 17.92 3.08 -7.60
C ALA A 52 17.94 4.47 -6.94
N ASP A 53 18.79 4.68 -5.93
CA ASP A 53 18.86 5.91 -5.12
C ASP A 53 19.07 7.20 -5.95
N GLY A 54 19.67 7.09 -7.14
CA GLY A 54 19.83 8.21 -8.08
C GLY A 54 18.57 8.62 -8.84
N LEU A 55 17.53 7.77 -8.85
CA LEU A 55 16.22 8.08 -9.44
C LEU A 55 15.31 8.67 -8.38
N ILE A 56 14.88 9.91 -8.59
CA ILE A 56 13.96 10.60 -7.70
C ILE A 56 12.53 10.17 -8.07
N LYS A 57 11.87 9.49 -7.13
CA LYS A 57 10.51 8.97 -7.27
C LYS A 57 9.66 9.32 -6.05
N LYS A 58 8.35 9.41 -6.27
CA LYS A 58 7.34 9.64 -5.23
C LYS A 58 6.42 8.45 -5.02
N LEU A 59 6.21 7.63 -6.06
CA LEU A 59 5.24 6.53 -6.05
C LEU A 59 5.74 5.38 -6.93
N ILE A 60 5.67 4.17 -6.42
CA ILE A 60 5.92 2.91 -7.14
C ILE A 60 4.85 1.91 -6.71
N SER A 61 3.79 1.81 -7.51
CA SER A 61 2.70 0.86 -7.28
C SER A 61 2.67 -0.18 -8.40
N ILE A 62 2.68 -1.46 -8.06
CA ILE A 62 2.64 -2.59 -9.00
C ILE A 62 1.32 -3.33 -8.83
N HIS A 63 0.60 -3.55 -9.92
CA HIS A 63 -0.72 -4.18 -9.94
C HIS A 63 -0.70 -5.44 -10.81
N ALA A 64 -1.04 -6.57 -10.21
CA ALA A 64 -1.26 -7.79 -10.96
C ALA A 64 -2.60 -7.72 -11.73
N TRP A 65 -2.63 -8.25 -12.96
CA TRP A 65 -3.89 -8.56 -13.62
C TRP A 65 -4.77 -9.45 -12.71
N PRO A 66 -6.10 -9.23 -12.63
CA PRO A 66 -6.93 -8.29 -13.39
C PRO A 66 -7.12 -6.90 -12.77
N ILE A 67 -6.37 -6.48 -11.75
CA ILE A 67 -6.57 -5.16 -11.11
C ILE A 67 -6.59 -3.99 -12.11
N PRO A 68 -5.68 -3.90 -13.12
CA PRO A 68 -5.70 -2.81 -14.09
C PRO A 68 -7.02 -2.65 -14.85
N SER A 69 -7.80 -3.72 -15.01
CA SER A 69 -9.11 -3.70 -15.66
C SER A 69 -10.15 -2.85 -14.91
N TYR A 70 -9.94 -2.60 -13.62
CA TYR A 70 -10.84 -1.81 -12.78
C TYR A 70 -10.61 -0.29 -12.92
N PHE A 71 -9.55 0.14 -13.61
CA PHE A 71 -9.15 1.55 -13.71
C PHE A 71 -9.80 2.23 -14.92
N ALA A 72 -11.12 2.39 -14.90
CA ALA A 72 -11.92 2.84 -16.04
C ALA A 72 -11.40 4.13 -16.71
N ALA A 73 -10.99 5.13 -15.92
CA ALA A 73 -10.55 6.44 -16.43
C ALA A 73 -9.17 6.42 -17.14
N VAL A 74 -8.37 5.38 -16.96
CA VAL A 74 -7.07 5.20 -17.65
C VAL A 74 -7.00 3.90 -18.47
N SER A 75 -8.14 3.24 -18.68
CA SER A 75 -8.27 1.96 -19.38
C SER A 75 -7.63 1.93 -20.78
N ASN A 76 -7.67 3.05 -21.53
CA ASN A 76 -7.05 3.16 -22.85
C ASN A 76 -5.53 2.95 -22.84
N TYR A 77 -4.89 3.03 -21.67
CA TYR A 77 -3.45 2.84 -21.49
C TYR A 77 -3.11 1.52 -20.78
N LEU A 78 -4.11 0.70 -20.48
CA LEU A 78 -3.97 -0.54 -19.74
C LEU A 78 -4.52 -1.69 -20.59
N PRO A 79 -3.66 -2.33 -21.41
CA PRO A 79 -4.08 -3.45 -22.24
C PRO A 79 -4.57 -4.63 -21.40
N GLU A 80 -5.46 -5.42 -21.98
CA GLU A 80 -5.97 -6.64 -21.35
C GLU A 80 -4.85 -7.64 -21.06
N ALA A 81 -4.98 -8.40 -19.97
CA ALA A 81 -4.03 -9.43 -19.55
C ALA A 81 -2.61 -8.94 -19.26
N LYS A 82 -2.42 -7.63 -19.04
CA LYS A 82 -1.13 -7.05 -18.63
C LYS A 82 -1.12 -6.69 -17.15
N HIS A 83 0.05 -6.83 -16.53
CA HIS A 83 0.36 -6.25 -15.23
C HIS A 83 0.83 -4.81 -15.45
N CYS A 84 0.67 -3.92 -14.46
CA CYS A 84 1.12 -2.54 -14.63
C CYS A 84 1.86 -1.99 -13.41
N ALA A 85 2.73 -1.03 -13.67
CA ALA A 85 3.34 -0.15 -12.69
C ALA A 85 2.75 1.25 -12.87
N LEU A 86 2.14 1.81 -11.81
CA LEU A 86 1.71 3.20 -11.75
C LEU A 86 2.76 4.00 -10.97
N LEU A 87 3.34 5.00 -11.61
CA LEU A 87 4.56 5.64 -11.15
C LEU A 87 4.44 7.16 -11.10
N MET A 88 5.12 7.76 -10.13
CA MET A 88 5.41 9.19 -10.11
C MET A 88 6.93 9.38 -10.02
N ILE A 89 7.53 9.90 -11.09
CA ILE A 89 8.99 10.06 -11.26
C ILE A 89 9.29 11.53 -11.47
N ALA A 90 10.35 12.07 -10.85
CA ALA A 90 10.75 13.44 -11.13
C ALA A 90 11.22 13.55 -12.59
N GLU A 91 10.87 14.63 -13.29
CA GLU A 91 11.23 14.79 -14.72
C GLU A 91 12.74 14.68 -14.97
N SER A 92 13.58 15.12 -14.03
CA SER A 92 15.04 14.99 -14.09
C SER A 92 15.55 13.54 -14.05
N SER A 93 14.71 12.58 -13.67
CA SER A 93 15.01 11.15 -13.59
C SER A 93 14.41 10.34 -14.75
N LEU A 94 13.67 10.96 -15.68
CA LEU A 94 12.95 10.22 -16.74
C LEU A 94 13.87 9.51 -17.74
N GLU A 95 14.99 10.12 -18.12
CA GLU A 95 15.95 9.51 -19.06
C GLU A 95 16.56 8.21 -18.49
N PRO A 96 17.23 8.22 -17.32
CA PRO A 96 17.76 6.99 -16.74
C PRO A 96 16.66 6.00 -16.29
N PHE A 97 15.45 6.50 -16.00
CA PHE A 97 14.28 5.64 -15.77
C PHE A 97 13.90 4.82 -17.02
N GLN A 98 13.98 5.40 -18.22
CA GLN A 98 13.68 4.68 -19.46
C GLN A 98 14.65 3.52 -19.72
N ASP A 99 15.92 3.66 -19.32
CA ASP A 99 16.87 2.55 -19.37
C ASP A 99 16.44 1.39 -18.50
N LEU A 100 16.00 1.67 -17.27
CA LEU A 100 15.50 0.64 -16.35
C LEU A 100 14.23 -0.03 -16.89
N VAL A 101 13.31 0.74 -17.50
CA VAL A 101 12.12 0.15 -18.14
C VAL A 101 12.51 -0.83 -19.23
N ARG A 102 13.49 -0.47 -20.09
CA ARG A 102 13.99 -1.35 -21.15
C ARG A 102 14.68 -2.60 -20.60
N GLU A 103 15.46 -2.47 -19.54
CA GLU A 103 16.15 -3.59 -18.87
C GLU A 103 15.17 -4.67 -18.41
N TYR A 104 14.01 -4.26 -17.90
CA TYR A 104 12.95 -5.16 -17.43
C TYR A 104 11.91 -5.51 -18.50
N GLY A 105 12.12 -5.09 -19.76
CA GLY A 105 11.21 -5.38 -20.86
C GLY A 105 9.82 -4.73 -20.70
N GLY A 106 9.71 -3.65 -19.94
CA GLY A 106 8.47 -2.91 -19.74
C GLY A 106 8.12 -2.04 -20.95
N GLU A 107 6.84 -1.81 -21.18
CA GLU A 107 6.33 -0.90 -22.21
C GLU A 107 5.67 0.32 -21.55
N VAL A 108 6.12 1.53 -21.88
CA VAL A 108 5.47 2.76 -21.41
C VAL A 108 4.23 3.02 -22.26
N THR A 109 3.04 2.90 -21.66
CA THR A 109 1.76 3.12 -22.36
C THR A 109 1.13 4.48 -22.05
N TYR A 110 1.56 5.13 -20.97
CA TYR A 110 1.13 6.46 -20.58
C TYR A 110 2.30 7.23 -19.99
N GLN A 111 2.45 8.49 -20.41
CA GLN A 111 3.39 9.42 -19.80
C GLN A 111 2.81 10.83 -19.88
N LYS A 112 2.69 11.49 -18.72
CA LYS A 112 2.39 12.92 -18.62
C LYS A 112 3.53 13.64 -17.93
N SER A 113 3.90 14.81 -18.46
CA SER A 113 4.75 15.77 -17.76
C SER A 113 4.10 16.23 -16.45
N ALA A 114 4.87 16.81 -15.55
CA ALA A 114 4.36 17.38 -14.31
C ALA A 114 3.30 18.48 -14.57
N HIS A 115 3.47 19.24 -15.65
CA HIS A 115 2.49 20.25 -16.04
C HIS A 115 1.15 19.61 -16.47
N GLU A 116 1.19 18.56 -17.29
CA GLU A 116 -0.01 17.87 -17.75
C GLU A 116 -0.69 17.08 -16.62
N ALA A 117 0.10 16.47 -15.74
CA ALA A 117 -0.38 15.73 -14.57
C ALA A 117 -1.03 16.65 -13.51
N SER A 118 -0.72 17.96 -13.51
CA SER A 118 -1.39 18.93 -12.62
C SER A 118 -2.87 19.14 -12.95
N LYS A 119 -3.37 18.56 -14.06
CA LYS A 119 -4.74 18.68 -14.53
C LYS A 119 -5.37 17.31 -14.79
N GLY A 120 -6.63 17.17 -14.40
CA GLY A 120 -7.39 15.93 -14.61
C GLY A 120 -7.10 14.87 -13.55
N VAL A 121 -7.31 13.60 -13.91
CA VAL A 121 -7.15 12.46 -13.00
C VAL A 121 -5.66 12.17 -12.80
N SER A 122 -5.25 12.06 -11.53
CA SER A 122 -3.88 11.69 -11.13
C SER A 122 -3.75 10.17 -10.99
N LEU A 123 -2.62 9.60 -11.42
CA LEU A 123 -2.33 8.18 -11.19
C LEU A 123 -2.33 7.79 -9.70
N ALA A 124 -2.06 8.73 -8.80
CA ALA A 124 -2.11 8.49 -7.36
C ALA A 124 -3.50 8.00 -6.90
N GLU A 125 -4.58 8.41 -7.58
CA GLU A 125 -5.96 8.01 -7.28
C GLU A 125 -6.31 6.59 -7.73
N PHE A 126 -5.36 5.82 -8.27
CA PHE A 126 -5.49 4.40 -8.60
C PHE A 126 -4.54 3.52 -7.78
N THR A 127 -3.79 4.12 -6.86
CA THR A 127 -2.80 3.46 -6.00
C THR A 127 -3.28 3.44 -4.55
N TRP A 128 -2.52 2.77 -3.68
CA TRP A 128 -2.91 2.54 -2.30
C TRP A 128 -4.33 1.98 -2.21
N ASN A 129 -5.08 2.29 -1.15
CA ASN A 129 -6.42 1.75 -1.01
C ASN A 129 -7.46 2.33 -2.00
N HIS A 130 -7.08 3.28 -2.87
CA HIS A 130 -7.94 3.66 -3.99
C HIS A 130 -8.01 2.55 -5.04
N THR A 131 -6.98 1.71 -5.16
CA THR A 131 -7.07 0.48 -5.96
C THR A 131 -8.26 -0.38 -5.55
N THR A 132 -8.40 -0.61 -4.23
CA THR A 132 -9.55 -1.33 -3.65
C THR A 132 -10.86 -0.61 -3.90
N LEU A 133 -10.89 0.73 -3.82
CA LEU A 133 -12.08 1.53 -4.13
C LEU A 133 -12.56 1.28 -5.57
N HIS A 134 -11.64 1.34 -6.56
CA HIS A 134 -11.97 1.05 -7.96
C HIS A 134 -12.43 -0.39 -8.16
N ALA A 135 -11.72 -1.36 -7.57
CA ALA A 135 -12.10 -2.77 -7.63
C ALA A 135 -13.52 -3.01 -7.07
N ARG A 136 -13.84 -2.43 -5.92
CA ARG A 136 -15.15 -2.55 -5.26
C ARG A 136 -16.28 -1.84 -5.99
N SER A 137 -15.97 -0.82 -6.77
CA SER A 137 -16.96 -0.17 -7.65
C SER A 137 -17.44 -1.09 -8.77
N VAL A 138 -16.62 -2.07 -9.16
CA VAL A 138 -16.94 -3.09 -10.17
C VAL A 138 -17.55 -4.33 -9.52
N ASP A 139 -16.96 -4.82 -8.43
CA ASP A 139 -17.44 -5.99 -7.69
C ASP A 139 -17.43 -5.70 -6.16
N PRO A 140 -18.61 -5.52 -5.53
CA PRO A 140 -18.70 -5.18 -4.12
C PRO A 140 -18.25 -6.31 -3.17
N ASN A 141 -18.05 -7.54 -3.66
CA ASN A 141 -17.53 -8.67 -2.88
C ASN A 141 -15.99 -8.64 -2.76
N LEU A 142 -15.31 -7.71 -3.45
CA LEU A 142 -13.88 -7.56 -3.28
C LEU A 142 -13.57 -6.85 -1.96
N THR A 143 -12.58 -7.38 -1.26
CA THR A 143 -12.00 -6.79 -0.05
C THR A 143 -10.48 -6.75 -0.18
N TYR A 144 -9.75 -6.40 0.87
CA TYR A 144 -8.29 -6.25 0.79
C TYR A 144 -7.57 -6.71 2.05
N LEU A 145 -6.30 -7.07 1.92
CA LEU A 145 -5.38 -7.26 3.05
C LEU A 145 -4.38 -6.10 3.12
N GLN A 146 -3.75 -5.91 4.28
CA GLN A 146 -2.55 -5.07 4.41
C GLN A 146 -1.41 -5.96 4.87
N THR A 147 -0.44 -6.17 3.99
CA THR A 147 0.61 -7.16 4.19
C THR A 147 1.97 -6.49 4.06
N SER A 148 2.87 -6.70 5.00
CA SER A 148 4.28 -6.33 4.83
C SER A 148 5.08 -7.58 4.48
N PHE A 149 5.75 -7.54 3.33
CA PHE A 149 6.57 -8.64 2.86
C PHE A 149 8.04 -8.41 3.21
N VAL A 150 8.76 -9.50 3.49
CA VAL A 150 10.20 -9.46 3.81
C VAL A 150 11.04 -9.26 2.55
N ASN A 151 10.63 -9.88 1.45
CA ASN A 151 11.31 -9.88 0.15
C ASN A 151 10.34 -10.27 -0.99
N LEU A 152 10.84 -10.25 -2.24
CA LEU A 152 10.05 -10.65 -3.41
C LEU A 152 9.82 -12.16 -3.53
N GLU A 153 10.65 -13.01 -2.92
CA GLU A 153 10.44 -14.47 -2.91
C GLU A 153 9.14 -14.82 -2.17
N GLN A 154 8.86 -14.08 -1.09
CA GLN A 154 7.61 -14.21 -0.35
C GLN A 154 6.40 -13.75 -1.18
N VAL A 155 6.54 -12.63 -1.90
CA VAL A 155 5.52 -12.16 -2.84
C VAL A 155 5.24 -13.20 -3.91
N GLU A 156 6.29 -13.77 -4.52
CA GLU A 156 6.18 -14.79 -5.57
C GLU A 156 5.45 -16.04 -5.09
N HIS A 157 5.82 -16.54 -3.91
CA HIS A 157 5.16 -17.69 -3.31
C HIS A 157 3.68 -17.45 -3.10
N LEU A 158 3.31 -16.32 -2.47
CA LEU A 158 1.92 -16.01 -2.17
C LEU A 158 1.11 -15.70 -3.43
N TYR A 159 1.74 -15.10 -4.45
CA TYR A 159 1.14 -14.85 -5.75
C TYR A 159 0.76 -16.16 -6.43
N HIS A 160 1.66 -17.15 -6.46
CA HIS A 160 1.37 -18.46 -7.04
C HIS A 160 0.44 -19.30 -6.19
N HIS A 161 0.51 -19.19 -4.87
CA HIS A 161 -0.32 -19.98 -3.96
C HIS A 161 -1.80 -19.61 -4.06
N PHE A 162 -2.13 -18.31 -4.05
CA PHE A 162 -3.52 -17.85 -4.04
C PHE A 162 -4.07 -17.51 -5.42
N GLY A 163 -3.22 -17.20 -6.40
CA GLY A 163 -3.64 -16.84 -7.76
C GLY A 163 -4.73 -15.77 -7.75
N ASP A 164 -5.84 -16.05 -8.44
CA ASP A 164 -6.95 -15.10 -8.61
C ASP A 164 -7.80 -14.87 -7.36
N GLU A 165 -7.63 -15.67 -6.29
CA GLU A 165 -8.36 -15.47 -5.03
C GLU A 165 -7.80 -14.27 -4.24
N VAL A 166 -6.47 -14.07 -4.29
CA VAL A 166 -5.75 -12.99 -3.61
C VAL A 166 -4.82 -12.32 -4.62
N ILE A 167 -5.33 -11.31 -5.31
CA ILE A 167 -4.65 -10.65 -6.42
C ILE A 167 -3.64 -9.64 -5.87
N MET A 168 -2.40 -9.74 -6.32
CA MET A 168 -1.31 -8.91 -5.81
C MET A 168 -1.41 -7.45 -6.26
N HIS A 169 -1.33 -6.55 -5.28
CA HIS A 169 -1.06 -5.13 -5.46
C HIS A 169 0.02 -4.74 -4.46
N LEU A 170 1.13 -4.23 -4.96
CA LEU A 170 2.31 -3.88 -4.17
C LEU A 170 2.54 -2.37 -4.21
N GLU A 171 2.81 -1.79 -3.04
CA GLU A 171 3.38 -0.47 -2.86
C GLU A 171 4.81 -0.62 -2.32
N PHE A 172 5.78 0.05 -2.92
CA PHE A 172 7.15 0.03 -2.41
C PHE A 172 7.41 1.22 -1.50
N MET A 173 7.82 0.95 -0.26
CA MET A 173 8.13 1.98 0.72
C MET A 173 9.38 1.65 1.54
N ARG A 174 9.99 2.67 2.15
CA ARG A 174 11.17 2.48 3.01
C ARG A 174 10.76 2.35 4.47
N VAL A 175 11.20 1.27 5.10
CA VAL A 175 11.03 1.01 6.53
C VAL A 175 12.40 0.72 7.13
N ALA A 176 12.78 1.49 8.16
CA ALA A 176 14.10 1.40 8.79
C ALA A 176 15.28 1.45 7.78
N GLY A 177 15.14 2.28 6.74
CA GLY A 177 16.16 2.46 5.69
C GLY A 177 16.16 1.43 4.57
N LYS A 178 15.43 0.30 4.71
CA LYS A 178 15.31 -0.73 3.68
C LYS A 178 14.04 -0.52 2.85
N LEU A 179 14.14 -0.63 1.53
CA LEU A 179 12.97 -0.71 0.67
C LEU A 179 12.31 -2.08 0.83
N ILE A 180 11.01 -2.09 1.12
CA ILE A 180 10.21 -3.30 1.23
C ILE A 180 8.94 -3.20 0.38
N PRO A 181 8.45 -4.31 -0.18
CA PRO A 181 7.12 -4.37 -0.77
C PRO A 181 6.06 -4.49 0.32
N VAL A 182 5.01 -3.68 0.22
CA VAL A 182 3.81 -3.75 1.05
C VAL A 182 2.63 -4.09 0.15
N GLY A 183 1.91 -5.14 0.50
CA GLY A 183 0.71 -5.61 -0.20
C GLY A 183 -0.55 -4.90 0.26
N LEU A 184 -1.34 -4.43 -0.70
CA LEU A 184 -2.76 -4.12 -0.56
C LEU A 184 -3.57 -5.09 -1.41
N GLN A 185 -3.32 -6.38 -1.18
CA GLN A 185 -3.83 -7.46 -2.01
C GLN A 185 -5.36 -7.44 -2.07
N ILE A 186 -5.93 -7.57 -3.26
CA ILE A 186 -7.37 -7.64 -3.45
C ILE A 186 -7.83 -9.09 -3.24
N VAL A 187 -8.72 -9.29 -2.29
CA VAL A 187 -9.25 -10.62 -1.93
C VAL A 187 -10.67 -10.75 -2.46
N ARG A 188 -10.96 -11.86 -3.14
CA ARG A 188 -12.32 -12.28 -3.46
C ARG A 188 -12.97 -12.86 -2.22
N TYR A 189 -13.77 -12.06 -1.52
CA TYR A 189 -14.36 -12.51 -0.26
C TYR A 189 -15.37 -13.64 -0.49
N SER A 190 -15.29 -14.67 0.35
CA SER A 190 -16.21 -15.79 0.36
C SER A 190 -16.85 -15.99 1.74
N SER A 191 -16.03 -16.15 2.77
CA SER A 191 -16.46 -16.29 4.16
C SER A 191 -15.39 -15.75 5.10
N GLU A 192 -15.80 -15.44 6.32
CA GLU A 192 -14.89 -15.05 7.40
C GLU A 192 -13.84 -16.12 7.70
N ASP A 193 -14.24 -17.41 7.73
CA ASP A 193 -13.32 -18.53 7.97
C ASP A 193 -12.23 -18.61 6.90
N ARG A 194 -12.58 -18.46 5.62
CA ARG A 194 -11.61 -18.48 4.52
C ARG A 194 -10.70 -17.26 4.55
N LEU A 195 -11.24 -16.07 4.84
CA LEU A 195 -10.43 -14.85 4.98
C LEU A 195 -9.40 -14.99 6.10
N ASN A 196 -9.82 -15.53 7.25
CA ASN A 196 -8.91 -15.80 8.37
C ASN A 196 -7.90 -16.91 8.04
N GLU A 197 -8.26 -17.91 7.23
CA GLU A 197 -7.31 -18.91 6.72
C GLU A 197 -6.24 -18.28 5.82
N ILE A 198 -6.65 -17.40 4.92
CA ILE A 198 -5.72 -16.64 4.06
C ILE A 198 -4.76 -15.83 4.95
N ILE A 199 -5.28 -15.09 5.94
CA ILE A 199 -4.46 -14.31 6.88
C ILE A 199 -3.45 -15.20 7.60
N ARG A 200 -3.90 -16.30 8.20
CA ARG A 200 -3.01 -17.24 8.90
C ARG A 200 -1.92 -17.80 8.00
N TYR A 201 -2.24 -18.14 6.75
CA TYR A 201 -1.24 -18.65 5.82
C TYR A 201 -0.17 -17.61 5.47
N HIS A 202 -0.54 -16.33 5.37
CA HIS A 202 0.44 -15.24 5.20
C HIS A 202 1.38 -15.17 6.40
N GLU A 203 0.83 -15.21 7.62
CA GLU A 203 1.59 -15.14 8.88
C GLU A 203 2.51 -16.36 9.06
N ASP A 204 2.01 -17.57 8.78
CA ASP A 204 2.78 -18.83 8.83
C ASP A 204 3.94 -18.83 7.84
N TYR A 205 3.80 -18.12 6.71
CA TYR A 205 4.86 -17.91 5.73
C TYR A 205 5.72 -16.68 6.01
N GLY A 206 5.58 -16.07 7.20
CA GLY A 206 6.42 -14.98 7.71
C GLY A 206 6.06 -13.59 7.21
N ALA A 207 4.90 -13.39 6.59
CA ALA A 207 4.43 -12.07 6.19
C ALA A 207 3.71 -11.43 7.38
N LEU A 208 3.88 -10.12 7.57
CA LEU A 208 3.19 -9.43 8.66
C LEU A 208 1.87 -8.88 8.16
N ILE A 209 0.76 -9.22 8.82
CA ILE A 209 -0.57 -8.72 8.47
C ILE A 209 -0.97 -7.62 9.45
N ALA A 210 -1.26 -6.44 8.91
CA ALA A 210 -1.99 -5.39 9.60
C ALA A 210 -3.48 -5.58 9.32
N ASN A 211 -4.17 -6.41 10.13
CA ASN A 211 -5.50 -6.90 9.77
C ASN A 211 -6.51 -5.75 9.57
N PRO A 212 -7.00 -5.51 8.34
CA PRO A 212 -7.93 -4.42 8.07
C PRO A 212 -9.39 -4.78 8.38
N HIS A 213 -9.65 -6.03 8.82
CA HIS A 213 -10.99 -6.55 9.13
C HIS A 213 -11.29 -6.55 10.63
N THR A 214 -10.64 -5.66 11.37
CA THR A 214 -10.92 -5.39 12.77
C THR A 214 -11.06 -3.89 13.01
N TYR A 215 -11.77 -3.52 14.07
CA TYR A 215 -11.88 -2.14 14.55
C TYR A 215 -11.10 -1.91 15.86
N ILE A 216 -10.40 -2.94 16.35
CA ILE A 216 -9.63 -2.93 17.60
C ILE A 216 -8.16 -2.64 17.30
N LEU A 217 -7.55 -1.70 18.02
CA LEU A 217 -6.16 -1.27 17.82
C LEU A 217 -5.16 -2.43 17.89
N GLU A 218 -5.32 -3.29 18.90
CA GLU A 218 -4.43 -4.41 19.17
C GLU A 218 -4.49 -5.49 18.09
N ASP A 219 -5.65 -5.66 17.46
CA ASP A 219 -5.84 -6.68 16.42
C ASP A 219 -5.38 -6.21 15.04
N GLY A 220 -5.28 -4.89 14.83
CA GLY A 220 -4.93 -4.29 13.54
C GLY A 220 -3.44 -4.36 13.19
N GLY A 221 -2.58 -4.86 14.09
CA GLY A 221 -1.15 -5.08 13.86
C GLY A 221 -0.26 -3.82 13.71
N MET A 222 -0.84 -2.64 13.49
CA MET A 222 -0.12 -1.37 13.27
C MET A 222 0.32 -0.67 14.56
N LYS A 223 -0.44 -0.84 15.65
CA LYS A 223 -0.18 -0.19 16.93
C LYS A 223 -0.03 -1.23 18.03
N THR A 224 1.17 -1.31 18.62
CA THR A 224 1.36 -2.07 19.85
C THR A 224 0.80 -1.29 21.03
N VAL A 225 -0.15 -1.88 21.75
CA VAL A 225 -0.64 -1.34 23.03
C VAL A 225 0.16 -1.98 24.16
N ASP A 226 1.12 -1.22 24.68
CA ASP A 226 1.94 -1.61 25.81
C ASP A 226 1.52 -0.88 27.11
N MET A 227 2.22 -1.17 28.21
CA MET A 227 1.96 -0.51 29.49
C MET A 227 2.18 1.01 29.45
N GLU A 228 3.04 1.52 28.56
CA GLU A 228 3.24 2.95 28.41
C GLU A 228 2.01 3.62 27.77
N GLN A 229 1.43 3.00 26.75
CA GLN A 229 0.20 3.45 26.09
C GLN A 229 -1.00 3.44 27.04
N LEU A 230 -1.14 2.40 27.87
CA LEU A 230 -2.21 2.33 28.87
C LEU A 230 -2.06 3.42 29.93
N ARG A 231 -0.87 3.57 30.51
CA ARG A 231 -0.58 4.65 31.49
C ARG A 231 -0.81 6.03 30.90
N PHE A 232 -0.44 6.23 29.63
CA PHE A 232 -0.70 7.49 28.96
C PHE A 232 -2.21 7.74 28.80
N LYS A 233 -2.99 6.72 28.40
CA LYS A 233 -4.46 6.81 28.34
C LYS A 233 -5.08 7.12 29.70
N GLU A 234 -4.58 6.53 30.79
CA GLU A 234 -5.06 6.84 32.16
C GLU A 234 -4.90 8.32 32.52
N ILE A 235 -3.81 8.95 32.08
CA ILE A 235 -3.52 10.36 32.36
C ILE A 235 -4.44 11.28 31.55
N VAL A 236 -4.61 11.00 30.25
CA VAL A 236 -5.27 11.92 29.30
C VAL A 236 -6.76 11.66 29.11
N ASP A 237 -7.23 10.46 29.46
CA ASP A 237 -8.64 10.04 29.37
C ASP A 237 -9.03 9.16 30.59
N PRO A 238 -8.99 9.71 31.82
CA PRO A 238 -9.23 8.92 33.05
C PRO A 238 -10.64 8.32 33.12
N TYR A 239 -11.60 8.93 32.42
CA TYR A 239 -13.00 8.49 32.38
C TYR A 239 -13.30 7.56 31.18
N GLY A 240 -12.33 7.30 30.29
CA GLY A 240 -12.52 6.40 29.15
C GLY A 240 -13.51 6.91 28.10
N LEU A 241 -13.65 8.22 27.94
CA LEU A 241 -14.64 8.84 27.04
C LEU A 241 -14.11 8.98 25.61
N MET A 242 -12.80 8.88 25.40
CA MET A 242 -12.20 9.05 24.09
C MET A 242 -12.22 7.74 23.30
N ASN A 243 -13.10 7.70 22.30
CA ASN A 243 -13.30 6.60 21.35
C ASN A 243 -13.37 5.20 22.02
N PRO A 244 -14.37 4.97 22.91
CA PRO A 244 -14.56 3.69 23.58
C PRO A 244 -14.79 2.56 22.57
N GLY A 245 -14.46 1.31 22.92
CA GLY A 245 -14.56 0.17 22.00
C GLY A 245 -13.35 -0.06 21.10
N LYS A 246 -12.31 0.79 21.13
CA LYS A 246 -11.16 0.70 20.19
C LYS A 246 -9.87 0.16 20.78
N MET A 247 -9.76 0.13 22.10
CA MET A 247 -8.58 -0.37 22.81
C MET A 247 -9.03 -1.46 23.78
N ARG A 248 -8.88 -2.72 23.39
CA ARG A 248 -9.31 -3.87 24.19
C ARG A 248 -8.67 -3.85 25.58
N ALA A 249 -7.37 -3.57 25.65
CA ALA A 249 -6.63 -3.57 26.91
C ALA A 249 -7.14 -2.54 27.92
N TRP A 250 -7.83 -1.48 27.48
CA TRP A 250 -8.46 -0.50 28.36
C TRP A 250 -9.77 -1.01 28.99
N GLU A 251 -10.55 -1.78 28.22
CA GLU A 251 -11.87 -2.27 28.66
C GLU A 251 -11.76 -3.40 29.68
N HIS A 252 -10.67 -4.16 29.63
CA HIS A 252 -10.40 -5.28 30.54
C HIS A 252 -9.47 -4.92 31.71
N ARG A 253 -9.32 -3.64 32.05
CA ARG A 253 -8.48 -3.18 33.16
C ARG A 253 -9.03 -3.54 34.55
#